data_AF-A0A800K6S1-F1
#
_entry.id   AF-A0A800K6S1-F1
#
_cell.length_a   1.000
_cell.length_b   1.000
_cell.length_c   1.000
_cell.angle_alpha   90.00
_cell.angle_beta   90.00
_cell.angle_gamma   90.00
#
_symmetry.space_group_name_H-M   'P 1'
#
loop_
_entity.id
_entity.type
_entity.pdbx_description
1 polymer ?
#
loop_
_entity_poly.entity_id
_entity_poly.type
_entity_poly.pdbx_seq_one_letter_code
_entity_poly.pdbx_strand_id
1 'polypeptide(L)'
;MGTLLYGRGVFVNVCYDALNTHQPDLVRSIHEEYVSAGAEILETNTFGANPVKLSSYGLSEQTEQINREAAQLARAAAHTGTKVAG
;
A
#
# COMPACT_ATOMS: atom_id res chain seq x y z
N MET A 1 -7.40 0.74 -3.53
CA MET A 1 -7.02 0.84 -2.10
C MET A 1 -7.46 2.14 -1.41
N GLY A 2 -7.27 3.33 -2.01
CA GLY A 2 -7.56 4.62 -1.33
C GLY A 2 -8.98 4.82 -0.77
N THR A 3 -10.01 4.26 -1.40
CA THR A 3 -11.40 4.31 -0.89
C THR A 3 -11.58 3.49 0.39
N LEU A 4 -10.96 2.31 0.48
CA LEU A 4 -11.00 1.47 1.69
C LEU A 4 -10.16 2.06 2.83
N LEU A 5 -9.07 2.76 2.53
CA LEU A 5 -8.31 3.53 3.51
C LEU A 5 -9.15 4.66 4.11
N TYR A 6 -9.86 5.42 3.26
CA TYR A 6 -10.79 6.45 3.71
C TYR A 6 -11.92 5.87 4.58
N GLY A 7 -12.51 4.75 4.15
CA GLY A 7 -13.52 4.04 4.93
C GLY A 7 -13.03 3.53 6.29
N ARG A 8 -11.72 3.34 6.46
CA ARG A 8 -11.07 2.96 7.74
C ARG A 8 -10.58 4.16 8.56
N GLY A 9 -11.01 5.37 8.22
CA GLY A 9 -10.69 6.59 8.97
C GLY A 9 -9.35 7.23 8.58
N VAL A 10 -8.73 6.81 7.48
CA VAL A 10 -7.54 7.48 6.94
C VAL A 10 -7.97 8.50 5.90
N PHE A 11 -8.02 9.77 6.29
CA PHE A 11 -8.53 10.85 5.44
C PHE A 11 -7.50 11.35 4.42
N VAL A 12 -7.97 12.02 3.38
CA VAL A 12 -7.17 12.43 2.20
C VAL A 12 -6.01 13.41 2.49
N ASN A 13 -5.91 13.93 3.71
CA ASN A 13 -4.85 14.85 4.13
C ASN A 13 -3.56 14.14 4.57
N VAL A 14 -3.50 12.79 4.51
CA VAL A 14 -2.28 12.03 4.80
C VAL A 14 -1.73 11.33 3.55
N CYS A 15 -0.43 11.05 3.56
CA CYS A 15 0.21 10.28 2.51
C CYS A 15 -0.15 8.79 2.64
N TYR A 16 -0.97 8.28 1.73
CA TYR A 16 -1.36 6.86 1.74
C TYR A 16 -0.18 5.93 1.48
N ASP A 17 0.78 6.35 0.65
CA ASP A 17 1.99 5.58 0.37
C ASP A 17 2.84 5.39 1.65
N ALA A 18 2.85 6.37 2.56
CA ALA A 18 3.57 6.28 3.84
C ALA A 18 2.95 5.26 4.81
N LEU A 19 1.72 4.81 4.58
CA LEU A 19 1.08 3.82 5.44
C LEU A 19 1.75 2.44 5.35
N ASN A 20 2.49 2.17 4.27
CA ASN A 20 3.29 0.94 4.15
C ASN A 20 4.29 0.80 5.30
N THR A 21 4.84 1.91 5.81
CA THR A 21 5.78 1.93 6.93
C THR A 21 5.09 2.31 8.25
N HIS A 22 4.14 3.24 8.24
CA HIS A 22 3.51 3.75 9.47
C HIS A 22 2.39 2.85 10.01
N GLN A 23 1.64 2.17 9.14
CA GLN A 23 0.50 1.32 9.52
C GLN A 23 0.47 0.04 8.63
N PRO A 24 1.53 -0.78 8.64
CA PRO A 24 1.66 -1.93 7.75
C PRO A 24 0.52 -2.95 7.90
N ASP A 25 0.04 -3.18 9.13
CA ASP A 25 -1.07 -4.11 9.39
C ASP A 25 -2.39 -3.66 8.73
N LEU A 26 -2.65 -2.35 8.73
CA LEU A 26 -3.81 -1.78 8.04
C LEU A 26 -3.73 -2.06 6.54
N VAL A 27 -2.59 -1.78 5.91
CA VAL A 27 -2.38 -2.01 4.48
C VAL A 27 -2.49 -3.50 4.14
N ARG A 28 -1.86 -4.38 4.92
CA ARG A 28 -1.95 -5.83 4.74
C ARG A 28 -3.39 -6.33 4.84
N SER A 29 -4.14 -5.90 5.85
CA SER A 29 -5.54 -6.32 6.03
C SER A 29 -6.42 -5.98 4.82
N ILE A 30 -6.20 -4.82 4.20
CA ILE A 30 -6.94 -4.44 2.99
C ILE A 30 -6.55 -5.31 1.80
N HIS A 31 -5.27 -5.68 1.65
CA HIS A 31 -4.86 -6.65 0.64
C HIS A 31 -5.50 -8.03 0.88
N GLU A 32 -5.50 -8.51 2.13
CA GLU A 32 -6.14 -9.78 2.53
C GLU A 32 -7.65 -9.76 2.21
N GLU A 33 -8.32 -8.63 2.39
CA GLU A 33 -9.73 -8.46 2.01
C GLU A 33 -9.94 -8.51 0.50
N TYR A 34 -9.07 -7.87 -0.31
CA TYR A 34 -9.15 -7.98 -1.76
C TYR A 34 -8.97 -9.43 -2.22
N VAL A 35 -8.00 -10.14 -1.64
CA VAL A 35 -7.77 -11.56 -1.90
C VAL A 35 -8.98 -12.40 -1.49
N SER A 36 -9.53 -12.17 -0.30
CA SER A 36 -10.73 -12.88 0.19
C SER A 36 -11.98 -12.61 -0.66
N ALA A 37 -12.05 -11.44 -1.31
CA ALA A 37 -13.09 -11.08 -2.25
C ALA A 37 -12.87 -11.67 -3.66
N GLY A 38 -11.78 -12.41 -3.90
CA GLY A 38 -11.48 -13.10 -5.16
C GLY A 38 -10.53 -12.35 -6.09
N ALA A 39 -9.76 -11.37 -5.60
CA ALA A 39 -8.75 -10.70 -6.42
C ALA A 39 -7.61 -11.66 -6.83
N GLU A 40 -7.41 -11.84 -8.14
CA GLU A 40 -6.33 -12.66 -8.69
C GLU A 40 -5.00 -11.89 -8.81
N ILE A 41 -5.07 -10.55 -8.78
CA ILE A 41 -3.92 -9.66 -8.85
C ILE A 41 -4.08 -8.57 -7.79
N LEU A 42 -3.03 -8.36 -6.99
CA LEU A 42 -2.90 -7.23 -6.07
C LEU A 42 -1.96 -6.17 -6.66
N GLU A 43 -2.40 -4.92 -6.67
CA GLU A 43 -1.53 -3.77 -6.91
C GLU A 43 -0.95 -3.30 -5.57
N THR A 44 0.35 -3.05 -5.46
CA THR A 44 0.97 -2.51 -4.25
C THR A 44 0.42 -1.12 -3.91
N ASN A 45 0.49 -0.73 -2.65
CA ASN A 45 0.10 0.60 -2.21
C ASN A 45 1.19 1.65 -2.55
N THR A 46 1.48 1.81 -3.84
CA THR A 46 2.60 2.62 -4.36
C THR A 46 2.19 3.60 -5.45
N PHE A 47 0.88 3.86 -5.61
CA PHE A 47 0.35 4.75 -6.65
C PHE A 47 1.04 6.13 -6.68
N GLY A 48 1.46 6.63 -5.53
CA GLY A 48 2.20 7.89 -5.39
C GLY A 48 3.64 7.77 -4.90
N ALA A 49 4.17 6.55 -4.73
CA ALA A 49 5.44 6.29 -4.05
C ALA A 49 6.66 6.58 -4.94
N ASN A 50 6.77 7.80 -5.45
CA ASN A 50 7.95 8.30 -6.17
C ASN A 50 8.53 9.54 -5.48
N PRO A 51 9.81 9.89 -5.70
CA PRO A 51 10.47 10.96 -4.96
C PRO A 51 9.80 12.33 -5.16
N VAL A 52 9.27 12.60 -6.36
CA VAL A 52 8.61 13.87 -6.69
C VAL A 52 7.36 14.05 -5.85
N LYS A 53 6.49 13.04 -5.79
CA LYS A 53 5.24 13.12 -5.02
C LYS A 53 5.46 12.98 -3.52
N LEU A 54 6.44 12.19 -3.09
CA LEU A 54 6.79 12.06 -1.67
C LEU A 54 7.51 13.29 -1.09
N SER A 55 8.12 14.12 -1.94
CA SER A 55 8.78 15.36 -1.51
C SER A 55 7.82 16.36 -0.82
N SER A 56 6.56 16.43 -1.25
CA SER A 56 5.55 17.31 -0.63
C SER A 56 5.18 16.87 0.78
N TYR A 57 5.52 15.64 1.17
CA TYR A 57 5.35 15.08 2.51
C TYR A 57 6.68 15.00 3.29
N GLY A 58 7.80 15.45 2.72
CA GLY A 58 9.12 15.30 3.33
C GLY A 58 9.65 13.86 3.37
N LEU A 59 9.15 12.98 2.48
CA LEU A 59 9.43 11.54 2.48
C LEU A 59 10.25 11.06 1.27
N SER A 60 10.82 11.97 0.47
CA SER A 60 11.56 11.62 -0.75
C SER A 60 12.69 10.62 -0.49
N GLU A 61 13.45 10.80 0.61
CA GLU A 61 14.55 9.91 1.00
C GLU A 61 14.08 8.51 1.46
N GLN A 62 12.79 8.37 1.80
CA GLN A 62 12.19 7.10 2.23
C GLN A 62 11.54 6.33 1.08
N THR A 63 11.61 6.84 -0.15
CA THR A 63 10.92 6.27 -1.32
C THR A 63 11.22 4.78 -1.50
N GLU A 64 12.49 4.37 -1.44
CA GLU A 64 12.86 2.96 -1.64
C GLU A 64 12.30 2.08 -0.52
N GLN A 65 12.41 2.53 0.73
CA GLN A 65 11.89 1.80 1.90
C GLN A 65 10.37 1.64 1.81
N ILE A 66 9.64 2.70 1.45
CA ILE A 66 8.19 2.66 1.27
C ILE A 66 7.78 1.63 0.21
N ASN A 67 8.43 1.65 -0.97
CA ASN A 67 8.11 0.72 -2.04
C ASN A 67 8.46 -0.74 -1.68
N ARG A 68 9.58 -0.94 -0.97
CA ARG A 68 10.01 -2.26 -0.51
C ARG A 68 9.01 -2.86 0.47
N GLU A 69 8.57 -2.08 1.47
CA GLU A 69 7.55 -2.52 2.42
C GLU A 69 6.22 -2.79 1.71
N ALA A 70 5.80 -1.91 0.79
CA ALA A 70 4.56 -2.11 0.03
C ALA A 70 4.53 -3.45 -0.73
N ALA A 71 5.64 -3.78 -1.41
CA ALA A 71 5.78 -5.05 -2.12
C ALA A 71 5.76 -6.25 -1.17
N GLN A 72 6.40 -6.14 0.00
CA GLN A 72 6.38 -7.20 1.02
C GLN A 72 4.98 -7.41 1.59
N LEU A 73 4.23 -6.35 1.89
CA LEU A 73 2.87 -6.44 2.42
C LEU A 73 1.91 -7.08 1.42
N ALA A 74 1.93 -6.64 0.16
CA ALA A 74 1.11 -7.23 -0.89
C ALA A 74 1.47 -8.71 -1.12
N ARG A 75 2.76 -9.07 -1.06
CA ARG A 75 3.21 -10.46 -1.19
C ARG A 75 2.83 -11.31 0.02
N ALA A 76 2.85 -10.76 1.22
CA ALA A 76 2.44 -11.46 2.44
C ALA A 76 0.94 -11.75 2.46
N ALA A 77 0.12 -10.87 1.88
CA ALA A 77 -1.33 -11.05 1.77
C ALA A 77 -1.77 -11.98 0.61
N ALA A 78 -0.92 -12.15 -0.40
CA ALA A 78 -1.22 -12.99 -1.57
C ALA A 78 -1.32 -14.48 -1.21
N HIS A 79 -2.33 -15.20 -1.73
CA HIS A 79 -2.41 -16.66 -1.64
C HIS A 79 -1.78 -17.34 -2.86
N THR A 80 -1.75 -18.69 -2.87
CA THR A 80 -1.29 -19.47 -4.02
C THR A 80 -2.04 -19.07 -5.29
N GLY A 81 -1.33 -18.55 -6.29
CA GLY A 81 -1.92 -18.13 -7.57
C GLY A 81 -2.24 -16.63 -7.67
N THR A 82 -2.28 -15.88 -6.57
CA THR A 82 -2.43 -14.42 -6.62
C THR A 82 -1.13 -13.79 -7.12
N LYS A 83 -1.22 -12.91 -8.13
CA LYS A 83 -0.08 -12.12 -8.63
C LYS A 83 0.02 -10.80 -7.88
N VAL A 84 1.22 -10.24 -7.82
CA VAL A 84 1.47 -8.91 -7.28
C VAL A 84 2.06 -8.04 -8.39
N ALA A 85 1.49 -6.84 -8.57
CA ALA A 85 1.95 -5.80 -9.48
C ALA A 85 2.28 -4.54 -8.66
N GLY A 86 3.27 -3.78 -9.12
CA GLY A 86 3.69 -2.53 -8.46
C GLY A 86 4.26 -1.52 -9.43
#